data_AF-A0A385SR43-F1
#
_entry.id   AF-A0A385SR43-F1
#
_cell.length_a   1.000
_cell.length_b   1.000
_cell.length_c   1.000
_cell.angle_alpha   90.00
_cell.angle_beta   90.00
_cell.angle_gamma   90.00
#
_symmetry.space_group_name_H-M   'P 1'
#
loop_
_entity.id
_entity.type
_entity.pdbx_description
1 polymer ?
#
loop_
_entity_poly.entity_id
_entity_poly.type
_entity_poly.pdbx_seq_one_letter_code
_entity_poly.pdbx_strand_id
1 'polypeptide(L)'
;MNTINEKLPRAFSSFLVASIVAMAMSCHDGSDGLTSLMNVTNEAAGAKCLDGGLKVETGIDTNRNGTLDAGEVQQTEFVCNGVNNQNTLTKYTTEHAGSNCGAGGQKIETGRDSNGDGTLEENEIQQTMFVCNGMNGVTLNEIRVKITSNAGNPGQGTGFSYTELFDFDIRNYPGIDSVIFVVDNALSYEGFASFQLYDATHSAYIDGSIVSTTVVDNVTYKGVRLYSENILSKLPQSKADFNVALTKPGQFDHAFLFLYDVK
;
A
#
# COMPACT_ATOMS: atom_id res chain seq x y z
N MET A 1 62.55 35.37 -81.74
CA MET A 1 63.38 34.52 -80.86
C MET A 1 62.50 33.39 -80.33
N ASN A 2 63.00 32.16 -80.46
CA ASN A 2 62.52 30.91 -79.84
C ASN A 2 62.03 31.10 -78.39
N THR A 3 61.14 30.29 -77.80
CA THR A 3 61.10 28.81 -77.74
C THR A 3 59.77 28.35 -77.07
N ILE A 4 59.11 27.30 -77.61
CA ILE A 4 58.43 26.10 -77.00
C ILE A 4 58.16 26.08 -75.47
N ASN A 5 57.10 25.47 -74.88
CA ASN A 5 56.32 24.27 -75.23
C ASN A 5 55.09 24.08 -74.28
N GLU A 6 54.09 23.33 -74.77
CA GLU A 6 53.21 22.34 -74.08
C GLU A 6 52.13 22.66 -73.01
N LYS A 7 50.97 22.02 -73.26
CA LYS A 7 50.05 21.26 -72.37
C LYS A 7 48.75 21.89 -71.80
N LEU A 8 47.65 21.47 -72.45
CA LEU A 8 46.25 21.26 -72.00
C LEU A 8 46.14 20.35 -70.73
N PRO A 9 44.96 20.09 -70.09
CA PRO A 9 43.60 20.69 -70.20
C PRO A 9 42.77 20.76 -68.85
N ARG A 10 41.44 21.05 -68.99
CA ARG A 10 40.27 20.69 -68.14
C ARG A 10 39.95 21.61 -66.94
N ALA A 11 38.71 21.91 -66.56
CA ALA A 11 37.35 21.58 -67.01
C ALA A 11 36.32 22.46 -66.25
N PHE A 12 35.03 22.29 -66.59
CA PHE A 12 33.78 22.50 -65.81
C PHE A 12 32.82 23.64 -66.19
N SER A 13 31.52 23.30 -66.02
CA SER A 13 30.30 24.12 -66.03
C SER A 13 29.59 24.18 -67.40
N SER A 14 28.27 23.99 -67.58
CA SER A 14 27.12 23.78 -66.68
C SER A 14 25.84 23.57 -67.50
N PHE A 15 24.85 22.88 -66.90
CA PHE A 15 23.37 22.93 -67.13
C PHE A 15 22.75 22.35 -68.43
N LEU A 16 21.99 21.23 -68.35
CA LEU A 16 20.52 21.04 -68.09
C LEU A 16 19.71 21.17 -69.40
N VAL A 17 18.77 20.31 -69.85
CA VAL A 17 17.73 19.44 -69.24
C VAL A 17 17.31 18.38 -70.29
N ALA A 18 16.69 17.29 -69.81
CA ALA A 18 15.66 16.47 -70.49
C ALA A 18 16.10 15.10 -71.05
N SER A 19 16.31 14.15 -70.15
CA SER A 19 15.72 12.82 -70.30
C SER A 19 15.46 12.23 -68.92
N ILE A 20 14.25 12.51 -68.45
CA ILE A 20 13.61 11.82 -67.34
C ILE A 20 13.33 10.40 -67.84
N VAL A 21 14.14 9.44 -67.41
CA VAL A 21 13.62 8.11 -67.04
C VAL A 21 14.01 7.94 -65.59
N ALA A 22 13.15 8.48 -64.72
CA ALA A 22 13.17 8.06 -63.34
C ALA A 22 12.99 6.54 -63.34
N MET A 23 13.98 5.80 -62.84
CA MET A 23 13.70 4.54 -62.17
C MET A 23 12.67 4.87 -61.10
N ALA A 24 11.39 4.74 -61.44
CA ALA A 24 10.38 4.49 -60.44
C ALA A 24 10.78 3.13 -59.85
N MET A 25 11.59 3.18 -58.80
CA MET A 25 11.50 2.18 -57.74
C MET A 25 10.05 2.26 -57.29
N SER A 26 9.18 1.49 -57.94
CA SER A 26 7.90 1.17 -57.35
C SER A 26 8.24 0.53 -56.02
N CYS A 27 8.09 1.28 -54.94
CA CYS A 27 7.85 0.70 -53.63
C CYS A 27 6.62 -0.18 -53.86
N HIS A 28 6.86 -1.47 -54.06
CA HIS A 28 5.79 -2.43 -53.92
C HIS A 28 5.53 -2.41 -52.42
N ASP A 29 4.39 -1.85 -52.03
CA ASP A 29 3.86 -2.16 -50.70
C ASP A 29 3.86 -3.69 -50.64
N GLY A 30 4.59 -4.25 -49.67
CA GLY A 30 4.63 -5.69 -49.48
C GLY A 30 3.17 -6.14 -49.38
N SER A 31 2.79 -7.16 -50.15
CA SER A 31 1.40 -7.66 -50.15
C SER A 31 0.93 -7.82 -48.71
N ASP A 32 -0.23 -7.23 -48.38
CA ASP A 32 -0.80 -7.32 -47.03
C ASP A 32 -0.72 -8.77 -46.54
N GLY A 33 -0.16 -8.94 -45.34
CA GLY A 33 -0.06 -10.23 -44.69
C GLY A 33 -1.44 -10.87 -44.55
N LEU A 34 -1.51 -12.19 -44.64
CA LEU A 34 -2.78 -12.90 -44.39
C LEU A 34 -3.22 -12.67 -42.93
N THR A 35 -4.53 -12.62 -42.72
CA THR A 35 -5.11 -12.33 -41.40
C THR A 35 -5.12 -13.60 -40.55
N SER A 36 -4.68 -13.52 -39.29
CA SER A 36 -4.84 -14.61 -38.32
C SER A 36 -6.18 -14.46 -37.63
N LEU A 37 -6.99 -15.52 -37.61
CA LEU A 37 -8.31 -15.56 -36.99
C LEU A 37 -8.35 -16.57 -35.84
N MET A 38 -9.24 -16.28 -34.88
CA MET A 38 -9.52 -17.13 -33.73
C MET A 38 -11.02 -17.37 -33.66
N ASN A 39 -11.43 -18.62 -33.49
CA ASN A 39 -12.81 -18.99 -33.21
C ASN A 39 -12.90 -19.67 -31.85
N VAL A 40 -13.89 -19.30 -31.06
CA VAL A 40 -14.13 -19.85 -29.72
C VAL A 40 -15.55 -20.38 -29.67
N THR A 41 -15.68 -21.67 -29.37
CA THR A 41 -16.96 -22.35 -29.26
C THR A 41 -17.03 -23.14 -27.95
N ASN A 42 -18.24 -23.43 -27.47
CA ASN A 42 -18.42 -24.26 -26.29
C ASN A 42 -18.08 -25.72 -26.61
N GLU A 43 -17.25 -26.34 -25.76
CA GLU A 43 -16.97 -27.77 -25.77
C GLU A 43 -17.90 -28.47 -24.77
N ALA A 44 -18.60 -29.51 -25.22
CA ALA A 44 -19.47 -30.29 -24.35
C ALA A 44 -18.67 -31.20 -23.41
N ALA A 45 -19.29 -31.58 -22.29
CA ALA A 45 -18.73 -32.59 -21.39
C ALA A 45 -18.47 -33.90 -22.13
N GLY A 46 -17.26 -34.44 -22.00
CA GLY A 46 -16.84 -35.64 -22.74
C GLY A 46 -15.35 -35.97 -22.61
N ALA A 47 -14.84 -36.74 -23.57
CA ALA A 47 -13.48 -37.28 -23.53
C ALA A 47 -12.37 -36.22 -23.60
N LYS A 48 -12.67 -35.01 -24.08
CA LYS A 48 -11.71 -33.89 -24.19
C LYS A 48 -11.73 -33.01 -22.94
N CYS A 49 -12.92 -32.66 -22.45
CA CYS A 49 -13.11 -31.96 -21.20
C CYS A 49 -14.22 -32.64 -20.40
N LEU A 50 -13.89 -33.18 -19.22
CA LEU A 50 -14.81 -34.01 -18.43
C LEU A 50 -16.10 -33.25 -18.06
N ASP A 51 -15.97 -31.98 -17.67
CA ASP A 51 -17.08 -31.09 -17.28
C ASP A 51 -17.36 -29.99 -18.33
N GLY A 52 -17.01 -30.26 -19.59
CA GLY A 52 -17.12 -29.29 -20.70
C GLY A 52 -16.09 -28.16 -20.60
N GLY A 53 -16.20 -27.17 -21.47
CA GLY A 53 -15.27 -26.05 -21.51
C GLY A 53 -15.41 -25.23 -22.80
N LEU A 54 -14.28 -24.70 -23.27
CA LEU A 54 -14.18 -23.98 -24.53
C LEU A 54 -13.22 -24.70 -25.47
N LYS A 55 -13.61 -24.79 -26.74
CA LYS A 55 -12.75 -25.16 -27.85
C LYS A 55 -12.28 -23.88 -28.53
N VAL A 56 -10.96 -23.73 -28.60
CA VAL A 56 -10.29 -22.59 -29.22
C VAL A 56 -9.58 -23.05 -30.48
N GLU A 57 -9.92 -22.45 -31.61
CA GLU A 57 -9.31 -22.74 -32.91
C GLU A 57 -8.63 -21.49 -33.44
N THR A 58 -7.39 -21.64 -33.93
CA THR A 58 -6.62 -20.54 -34.54
C THR A 58 -6.10 -20.97 -35.91
N GLY A 59 -6.02 -20.02 -36.82
CA GLY A 59 -5.54 -20.26 -38.17
C GLY A 59 -5.40 -19.01 -39.01
N ILE A 60 -4.89 -19.17 -40.22
CA ILE A 60 -4.68 -18.07 -41.16
C ILE A 60 -5.82 -18.10 -42.16
N ASP A 61 -6.52 -16.97 -42.31
CA ASP A 61 -7.53 -16.74 -43.34
C ASP A 61 -6.86 -16.65 -44.71
N THR A 62 -6.67 -17.80 -45.33
CA THR A 62 -5.99 -17.97 -46.61
C THR A 62 -6.85 -17.52 -47.78
N ASN A 63 -8.17 -17.60 -47.64
CA ASN A 63 -9.12 -17.22 -48.68
C ASN A 63 -9.63 -15.77 -48.55
N ARG A 64 -9.27 -15.09 -47.45
CA ARG A 64 -9.57 -13.69 -47.13
C ARG A 64 -11.08 -13.41 -47.01
N ASN A 65 -11.85 -14.37 -46.51
CA ASN A 65 -13.30 -14.21 -46.36
C ASN A 65 -13.71 -13.64 -44.98
N GLY A 66 -12.75 -13.42 -44.07
CA GLY A 66 -12.99 -12.86 -42.74
C GLY A 66 -13.55 -13.86 -41.73
N THR A 67 -13.58 -15.15 -42.05
CA THR A 67 -14.04 -16.23 -41.17
C THR A 67 -13.01 -17.35 -41.14
N LEU A 68 -12.85 -18.01 -39.98
CA LEU A 68 -11.93 -19.14 -39.88
C LEU A 68 -12.62 -20.41 -40.38
N ASP A 69 -12.34 -20.81 -41.62
CA ASP A 69 -12.89 -22.03 -42.19
C ASP A 69 -12.19 -23.29 -41.66
N ALA A 70 -12.88 -24.44 -41.71
CA ALA A 70 -12.34 -25.71 -41.20
C ALA A 70 -11.01 -26.14 -41.85
N GLY A 71 -10.77 -25.75 -43.11
CA GLY A 71 -9.52 -26.01 -43.82
C GLY A 71 -8.36 -25.07 -43.46
N GLU A 72 -8.65 -24.00 -42.72
CA GLU A 72 -7.71 -22.94 -42.35
C GLU A 72 -7.23 -23.06 -40.91
N VAL A 73 -7.89 -23.89 -40.10
CA VAL A 73 -7.50 -24.19 -38.72
C VAL A 73 -6.12 -24.85 -38.67
N GLN A 74 -5.20 -24.23 -37.96
CA GLN A 74 -3.83 -24.72 -37.77
C GLN A 74 -3.60 -25.30 -36.38
N GLN A 75 -4.29 -24.76 -35.36
CA GLN A 75 -4.23 -25.27 -33.99
C GLN A 75 -5.63 -25.34 -33.39
N THR A 76 -5.83 -26.37 -32.57
CA THR A 76 -7.03 -26.55 -31.75
C THR A 76 -6.59 -26.85 -30.33
N GLU A 77 -7.01 -25.99 -29.40
CA GLU A 77 -6.76 -26.13 -27.98
C GLU A 77 -8.08 -26.23 -27.22
N PHE A 78 -8.05 -26.93 -26.09
CA PHE A 78 -9.23 -27.11 -25.23
C PHE A 78 -8.97 -26.48 -23.87
N VAL A 79 -9.82 -25.53 -23.50
CA VAL A 79 -9.82 -24.92 -22.17
C VAL A 79 -10.95 -25.57 -21.37
N CYS A 80 -10.60 -26.59 -20.60
CA CYS A 80 -11.58 -27.34 -19.83
C CYS A 80 -12.01 -26.58 -18.57
N ASN A 81 -13.28 -26.71 -18.22
CA ASN A 81 -13.76 -26.32 -16.90
C ASN A 81 -13.04 -27.15 -15.83
N GLY A 82 -12.77 -26.54 -14.68
CA GLY A 82 -12.18 -27.23 -13.55
C GLY A 82 -13.07 -28.40 -13.12
N VAL A 83 -12.48 -29.60 -13.06
CA VAL A 83 -13.20 -30.78 -12.59
C VAL A 83 -13.62 -30.57 -11.14
N ASN A 84 -14.91 -30.81 -10.85
CA ASN A 84 -15.54 -30.91 -9.52
C ASN A 84 -16.17 -29.64 -8.89
N ASN A 85 -16.40 -28.53 -9.60
CA ASN A 85 -16.91 -27.28 -8.97
C ASN A 85 -16.10 -26.84 -7.74
N GLN A 86 -14.86 -27.32 -7.61
CA GLN A 86 -14.02 -27.17 -6.43
C GLN A 86 -13.38 -25.79 -6.44
N ASN A 87 -14.18 -24.80 -6.09
CA ASN A 87 -13.70 -23.44 -5.91
C ASN A 87 -12.73 -23.40 -4.73
N THR A 88 -11.74 -22.53 -4.84
CA THR A 88 -10.99 -22.11 -3.66
C THR A 88 -11.78 -20.98 -3.02
N LEU A 89 -12.24 -21.19 -1.80
CA LEU A 89 -12.98 -20.21 -1.04
C LEU A 89 -12.08 -19.54 -0.01
N THR A 90 -12.37 -18.27 0.24
CA THR A 90 -11.74 -17.49 1.30
C THR A 90 -12.82 -17.03 2.26
N LYS A 91 -12.67 -17.38 3.54
CA LYS A 91 -13.54 -16.98 4.63
C LYS A 91 -12.84 -15.96 5.50
N TYR A 92 -13.55 -14.87 5.78
CA TYR A 92 -13.09 -13.81 6.67
C TYR A 92 -13.93 -13.86 7.94
N THR A 93 -13.27 -13.90 9.09
CA THR A 93 -13.91 -13.78 10.39
C THR A 93 -13.16 -12.75 11.22
N THR A 94 -13.88 -12.04 12.07
CA THR A 94 -13.25 -11.10 13.01
C THR A 94 -12.42 -11.90 14.02
N GLU A 95 -11.15 -11.54 14.18
CA GLU A 95 -10.30 -12.06 15.25
C GLU A 95 -10.38 -11.10 16.44
N HIS A 96 -10.87 -11.59 17.57
CA HIS A 96 -10.92 -10.80 18.80
C HIS A 96 -9.51 -10.60 19.38
N ALA A 97 -9.36 -9.56 20.21
CA ALA A 97 -8.10 -9.32 20.91
C ALA A 97 -7.73 -10.52 21.80
N GLY A 98 -6.52 -11.03 21.64
CA GLY A 98 -6.09 -12.25 22.30
C GLY A 98 -4.70 -12.72 21.89
N SER A 99 -4.47 -14.03 22.03
CA SER A 99 -3.15 -14.65 21.81
C SER A 99 -2.65 -14.56 20.38
N ASN A 100 -3.54 -14.51 19.38
CA ASN A 100 -3.15 -14.43 17.97
C ASN A 100 -2.89 -12.98 17.55
N CYS A 101 -3.74 -12.05 17.99
CA CYS A 101 -3.61 -10.62 17.72
C CYS A 101 -3.92 -9.79 18.98
N GLY A 102 -2.94 -9.06 19.52
CA GLY A 102 -3.08 -8.29 20.76
C GLY A 102 -4.12 -7.15 20.69
N ALA A 103 -4.35 -6.57 19.52
CA ALA A 103 -5.36 -5.53 19.27
C ALA A 103 -6.54 -6.03 18.41
N GLY A 104 -6.73 -7.35 18.33
CA GLY A 104 -7.66 -7.98 17.39
C GLY A 104 -7.22 -7.82 15.93
N GLY A 105 -8.08 -8.24 15.01
CA GLY A 105 -7.81 -8.18 13.59
C GLY A 105 -8.79 -9.00 12.76
N GLN A 106 -8.30 -9.56 11.67
CA GLN A 106 -9.07 -10.43 10.80
C GLN A 106 -8.39 -11.78 10.67
N LYS A 107 -9.16 -12.84 10.92
CA LYS A 107 -8.79 -14.22 10.63
C LYS A 107 -9.24 -14.54 9.20
N ILE A 108 -8.30 -14.98 8.38
CA ILE A 108 -8.50 -15.33 6.98
C ILE A 108 -8.25 -16.83 6.85
N GLU A 109 -9.23 -17.56 6.36
CA GLU A 109 -9.16 -18.99 6.13
C GLU A 109 -9.36 -19.26 4.64
N THR A 110 -8.51 -20.11 4.07
CA THR A 110 -8.63 -20.53 2.68
C THR A 110 -8.67 -22.05 2.59
N GLY A 111 -9.42 -22.54 1.61
CA GLY A 111 -9.56 -23.96 1.40
C GLY A 111 -10.31 -24.28 0.11
N ARG A 112 -10.30 -25.57 -0.23
CA ARG A 112 -11.01 -26.09 -1.39
C ARG A 112 -12.38 -26.56 -0.93
N ASP A 113 -13.42 -25.95 -1.49
CA ASP A 113 -14.81 -26.39 -1.37
C ASP A 113 -14.94 -27.78 -2.00
N SER A 114 -14.81 -28.80 -1.16
CA SER A 114 -14.66 -30.20 -1.57
C SER A 114 -16.00 -30.84 -1.83
N ASN A 115 -17.06 -30.33 -1.20
CA ASN A 115 -18.43 -30.78 -1.35
C ASN A 115 -19.21 -29.99 -2.43
N GLY A 116 -18.70 -28.83 -2.87
CA GLY A 116 -19.24 -27.98 -3.92
C GLY A 116 -20.47 -27.16 -3.49
N ASP A 117 -20.64 -26.87 -2.20
CA ASP A 117 -21.82 -26.19 -1.67
C ASP A 117 -21.69 -24.65 -1.57
N GLY A 118 -20.51 -24.12 -1.91
CA GLY A 118 -20.21 -22.68 -1.93
C GLY A 118 -19.91 -22.08 -0.55
N THR A 119 -19.81 -22.88 0.50
CA THR A 119 -19.37 -22.48 1.84
C THR A 119 -18.02 -23.12 2.16
N LEU A 120 -17.22 -22.47 3.02
CA LEU A 120 -15.98 -23.05 3.51
C LEU A 120 -16.20 -23.62 4.91
N GLU A 121 -16.30 -24.96 5.00
CA GLU A 121 -16.40 -25.67 6.27
C GLU A 121 -15.05 -25.95 6.93
N GLU A 122 -15.07 -26.27 8.23
CA GLU A 122 -13.85 -26.55 9.00
C GLU A 122 -13.00 -27.69 8.43
N ASN A 123 -13.63 -28.73 7.89
CA ASN A 123 -12.91 -29.86 7.27
C ASN A 123 -12.29 -29.53 5.91
N GLU A 124 -12.58 -28.35 5.36
CA GLU A 124 -12.11 -27.91 4.05
C GLU A 124 -10.98 -26.87 4.14
N ILE A 125 -10.77 -26.30 5.33
CA ILE A 125 -9.75 -25.29 5.58
C ILE A 125 -8.36 -25.91 5.42
N GLN A 126 -7.55 -25.29 4.57
CA GLN A 126 -6.19 -25.70 4.28
C GLN A 126 -5.17 -24.73 4.88
N GLN A 127 -5.51 -23.44 4.96
CA GLN A 127 -4.65 -22.43 5.56
C GLN A 127 -5.46 -21.48 6.44
N THR A 128 -4.84 -21.06 7.54
CA THR A 128 -5.35 -20.01 8.43
C THR A 128 -4.27 -18.96 8.59
N MET A 129 -4.64 -17.71 8.37
CA MET A 129 -3.76 -16.55 8.51
C MET A 129 -4.44 -15.49 9.37
N PHE A 130 -3.65 -14.73 10.10
CA PHE A 130 -4.13 -13.61 10.91
C PHE A 130 -3.55 -12.31 10.37
N VAL A 131 -4.43 -11.38 10.01
CA VAL A 131 -4.07 -10.00 9.72
C VAL A 131 -4.39 -9.21 10.98
N CYS A 132 -3.38 -9.00 11.81
CA CYS A 132 -3.55 -8.23 13.04
C CYS A 132 -3.64 -6.74 12.72
N ASN A 133 -4.55 -6.05 13.41
CA ASN A 133 -4.58 -4.60 13.37
C ASN A 133 -3.26 -4.08 13.95
N GLY A 134 -2.60 -3.18 13.21
CA GLY A 134 -1.61 -2.30 13.84
C GLY A 134 -2.32 -1.46 14.91
N MET A 135 -1.61 -1.04 15.95
CA MET A 135 -2.20 -0.16 16.98
C MET A 135 -2.81 1.14 16.39
N ASN A 136 -2.52 1.45 15.12
CA ASN A 136 -2.93 2.65 14.40
C ASN A 136 -3.89 2.37 13.21
N GLY A 137 -4.46 1.17 13.08
CA GLY A 137 -5.02 0.65 11.82
C GLY A 137 -6.52 0.38 11.73
N VAL A 138 -7.34 0.88 12.66
CA VAL A 138 -8.81 0.80 12.56
C VAL A 138 -9.35 2.13 12.02
N THR A 139 -10.53 2.14 11.37
CA THR A 139 -11.33 3.36 11.19
C THR A 139 -11.78 3.82 12.58
N LEU A 140 -10.84 4.41 13.28
CA LEU A 140 -11.00 4.88 14.63
C LEU A 140 -11.82 6.16 14.56
N ASN A 141 -12.93 6.19 15.30
CA ASN A 141 -13.40 7.47 15.80
C ASN A 141 -12.34 7.96 16.80
N GLU A 142 -11.32 8.63 16.27
CA GLU A 142 -10.21 9.16 17.04
C GLU A 142 -10.65 10.49 17.67
N ILE A 143 -10.70 10.53 19.00
CA ILE A 143 -10.87 11.78 19.75
C ILE A 143 -9.48 12.25 20.17
N ARG A 144 -9.06 13.42 19.64
CA ARG A 144 -7.82 14.07 20.04
C ARG A 144 -8.10 15.07 21.16
N VAL A 145 -7.67 14.75 22.37
CA VAL A 145 -7.71 15.69 23.49
C VAL A 145 -6.35 16.36 23.60
N LYS A 146 -6.30 17.65 23.34
CA LYS A 146 -5.07 18.42 23.43
C LYS A 146 -4.71 18.66 24.90
N ILE A 147 -3.46 18.35 25.27
CA ILE A 147 -2.92 18.66 26.59
C ILE A 147 -2.29 20.05 26.56
N THR A 148 -1.28 20.21 25.71
CA THR A 148 -0.48 21.44 25.70
C THR A 148 0.21 21.67 24.36
N SER A 149 0.83 22.84 24.20
CA SER A 149 1.65 23.19 23.04
C SER A 149 2.92 23.91 23.43
N ASN A 150 3.94 23.75 22.60
CA ASN A 150 5.21 24.46 22.63
C ASN A 150 5.82 24.47 24.03
N ALA A 151 6.12 23.28 24.54
CA ALA A 151 6.82 23.15 25.82
C ALA A 151 8.26 22.69 25.58
N GLY A 152 9.18 23.32 26.30
CA GLY A 152 10.59 22.99 26.25
C GLY A 152 11.23 23.21 27.62
N ASN A 153 12.16 22.34 27.96
CA ASN A 153 12.95 22.44 29.16
C ASN A 153 14.43 22.40 28.77
N PRO A 154 15.12 23.55 28.75
CA PRO A 154 16.56 23.60 28.47
C PRO A 154 17.41 23.16 29.67
N GLY A 155 16.82 22.98 30.85
CA GLY A 155 17.53 22.63 32.08
C GLY A 155 17.67 21.12 32.30
N GLN A 156 18.70 20.74 33.05
CA GLN A 156 19.02 19.34 33.44
C GLN A 156 18.02 18.70 34.41
N GLY A 157 17.14 19.49 35.03
CA GLY A 157 16.12 19.03 35.99
C GLY A 157 14.81 18.65 35.31
N THR A 158 13.87 18.06 36.07
CA THR A 158 12.52 17.80 35.56
C THR A 158 11.75 19.12 35.44
N GLY A 159 11.30 19.43 34.22
CA GLY A 159 10.41 20.55 33.94
C GLY A 159 8.99 20.08 33.70
N PHE A 160 8.01 20.97 33.81
CA PHE A 160 6.62 20.68 33.45
C PHE A 160 6.15 21.68 32.41
N SER A 161 5.22 21.26 31.55
CA SER A 161 4.48 22.20 30.72
C SER A 161 3.66 23.15 31.59
N TYR A 162 3.57 24.42 31.17
CA TYR A 162 2.80 25.47 31.86
C TYR A 162 1.33 25.52 31.44
N THR A 163 0.91 24.70 30.47
CA THR A 163 -0.48 24.62 30.02
C THR A 163 -0.98 23.19 30.23
N GLU A 164 -2.17 23.10 30.81
CA GLU A 164 -2.74 21.89 31.38
C GLU A 164 -4.01 21.50 30.64
N LEU A 165 -4.28 20.20 30.60
CA LEU A 165 -5.62 19.69 30.36
C LEU A 165 -6.33 19.61 31.71
N PHE A 166 -7.31 20.49 31.94
CA PHE A 166 -8.05 20.55 33.20
C PHE A 166 -9.26 19.62 33.24
N ASP A 167 -9.56 19.08 34.42
CA ASP A 167 -10.80 18.37 34.74
C ASP A 167 -11.10 17.18 33.79
N PHE A 168 -10.08 16.56 33.20
CA PHE A 168 -10.28 15.43 32.31
C PHE A 168 -10.80 14.23 33.09
N ASP A 169 -11.81 13.57 32.54
CA ASP A 169 -12.41 12.38 33.13
C ASP A 169 -12.68 11.34 32.04
N ILE A 170 -11.94 10.23 32.09
CA ILE A 170 -12.04 9.15 31.11
C ILE A 170 -13.45 8.54 31.07
N ARG A 171 -14.21 8.63 32.16
CA ARG A 171 -15.57 8.09 32.26
C ARG A 171 -16.57 8.83 31.37
N ASN A 172 -16.24 10.03 30.92
CA ASN A 172 -17.04 10.79 29.94
C ASN A 172 -16.91 10.24 28.51
N TYR A 173 -16.03 9.26 28.28
CA TYR A 173 -15.78 8.65 26.98
C TYR A 173 -16.11 7.14 27.02
N PRO A 174 -17.40 6.77 27.14
CA PRO A 174 -17.79 5.36 27.15
C PRO A 174 -17.50 4.71 25.80
N GLY A 175 -17.02 3.46 25.82
CA GLY A 175 -16.70 2.71 24.61
C GLY A 175 -15.30 2.95 24.04
N ILE A 176 -14.45 3.71 24.72
CA ILE A 176 -13.03 3.79 24.35
C ILE A 176 -12.31 2.52 24.80
N ASP A 177 -11.57 1.89 23.88
CA ASP A 177 -10.78 0.68 24.12
C ASP A 177 -9.29 0.97 24.32
N SER A 178 -8.82 2.11 23.83
CA SER A 178 -7.41 2.50 23.94
C SER A 178 -7.23 4.00 24.12
N VAL A 179 -6.26 4.36 24.97
CA VAL A 179 -5.79 5.73 25.13
C VAL A 179 -4.29 5.74 24.93
N ILE A 180 -3.83 6.57 23.99
CA ILE A 180 -2.40 6.75 23.67
C ILE A 180 -2.00 8.19 23.96
N PHE A 181 -0.97 8.37 24.77
CA PHE A 181 -0.31 9.66 24.94
C PHE A 181 0.65 9.90 23.76
N VAL A 182 0.49 11.05 23.11
CA VAL A 182 1.23 11.39 21.88
C VAL A 182 1.95 12.71 22.06
N VAL A 183 3.23 12.74 21.67
CA VAL A 183 4.06 13.95 21.67
C VAL A 183 4.54 14.22 20.24
N ASP A 184 4.21 15.40 19.72
CA ASP A 184 4.52 15.84 18.36
C ASP A 184 5.75 16.71 18.30
N ASN A 185 6.54 16.50 17.24
CA ASN A 185 7.76 17.25 16.96
C ASN A 185 8.74 17.22 18.15
N ALA A 186 8.85 16.06 18.80
CA ALA A 186 9.71 15.86 19.95
C ALA A 186 11.18 15.95 19.54
N LEU A 187 11.93 16.79 20.24
CA LEU A 187 13.35 17.06 20.05
C LEU A 187 14.09 17.01 21.38
N SER A 188 15.35 16.62 21.31
CA SER A 188 16.29 16.66 22.41
C SER A 188 17.28 17.79 22.24
N TYR A 189 17.64 18.45 23.34
CA TYR A 189 18.74 19.42 23.35
C TYR A 189 20.11 18.75 23.56
N GLU A 190 20.16 17.60 24.24
CA GLU A 190 21.42 16.96 24.65
C GLU A 190 21.55 15.49 24.22
N GLY A 191 20.99 15.12 23.07
CA GLY A 191 21.02 13.74 22.56
C GLY A 191 20.05 12.76 23.22
N PHE A 192 19.37 13.13 24.30
CA PHE A 192 18.24 12.40 24.86
C PHE A 192 17.22 13.32 25.55
N ALA A 193 15.94 13.15 25.22
CA ALA A 193 14.81 13.78 25.90
C ALA A 193 13.71 12.76 26.19
N SER A 194 13.00 12.96 27.28
CA SER A 194 11.88 12.11 27.69
C SER A 194 10.72 12.95 28.20
N PHE A 195 9.52 12.52 27.82
CA PHE A 195 8.25 13.18 28.09
C PHE A 195 7.32 12.15 28.72
N GLN A 196 6.64 12.53 29.79
CA GLN A 196 5.73 11.64 30.49
C GLN A 196 4.48 12.37 30.92
N LEU A 197 3.33 11.69 30.87
CA LEU A 197 2.07 12.25 31.35
C LEU A 197 2.09 12.31 32.89
N TYR A 198 1.77 13.47 33.43
CA TYR A 198 1.74 13.75 34.85
C TYR A 198 0.36 14.22 35.27
N ASP A 199 -0.24 13.50 36.21
CA ASP A 199 -1.48 13.86 36.88
C ASP A 199 -1.16 14.87 38.00
N ALA A 200 -1.48 16.14 37.76
CA ALA A 200 -1.26 17.20 38.72
C ALA A 200 -2.25 17.15 39.89
N THR A 201 -3.46 16.63 39.68
CA THR A 201 -4.48 16.49 40.74
C THR A 201 -4.06 15.47 41.79
N HIS A 202 -3.52 14.33 41.36
CA HIS A 202 -3.09 13.24 42.25
C HIS A 202 -1.56 13.21 42.46
N SER A 203 -0.82 14.15 41.88
CA SER A 203 0.63 14.28 41.97
C SER A 203 1.40 13.00 41.57
N ALA A 204 0.96 12.35 40.49
CA ALA A 204 1.46 11.05 40.07
C ALA A 204 1.82 11.00 38.58
N TYR A 205 2.80 10.19 38.21
CA TYR A 205 3.08 9.87 36.82
C TYR A 205 2.14 8.75 36.35
N ILE A 206 1.69 8.82 35.10
CA ILE A 206 0.91 7.73 34.51
C ILE A 206 1.87 6.66 34.00
N ASP A 207 1.76 5.45 34.55
CA ASP A 207 2.53 4.29 34.10
C ASP A 207 2.28 4.02 32.62
N GLY A 208 3.34 3.65 31.89
CA GLY A 208 3.25 3.40 30.45
C GLY A 208 3.25 4.64 29.57
N SER A 209 3.09 5.84 30.13
CA SER A 209 3.02 7.08 29.35
C SER A 209 4.38 7.68 28.95
N ILE A 210 5.49 7.12 29.42
CA ILE A 210 6.81 7.68 29.12
C ILE A 210 7.20 7.43 27.66
N VAL A 211 7.60 8.49 26.98
CA VAL A 211 8.11 8.45 25.60
C VAL A 211 9.43 9.22 25.51
N SER A 212 10.33 8.79 24.64
CA SER A 212 11.67 9.40 24.53
C SER A 212 12.15 9.55 23.10
N THR A 213 13.05 10.51 22.88
CA THR A 213 13.71 10.77 21.60
C THR A 213 15.20 11.03 21.82
N THR A 214 16.00 10.66 20.83
CA THR A 214 17.42 11.03 20.72
C THR A 214 17.67 12.01 19.58
N VAL A 215 16.62 12.46 18.89
CA VAL A 215 16.73 13.39 17.76
C VAL A 215 17.12 14.77 18.27
N VAL A 216 18.29 15.25 17.86
CA VAL A 216 18.85 16.54 18.28
C VAL A 216 18.45 17.65 17.31
N ASP A 217 18.12 18.82 17.87
CA ASP A 217 17.85 20.04 17.10
C ASP A 217 19.11 20.56 16.41
N ASN A 218 19.24 20.32 15.10
CA ASN A 218 20.38 20.72 14.29
C ASN A 218 19.96 21.54 13.05
N VAL A 219 19.03 22.50 13.18
CA VAL A 219 18.68 23.56 12.18
C VAL A 219 17.33 23.42 11.45
N THR A 220 16.70 22.23 11.37
CA THR A 220 15.47 22.03 10.55
C THR A 220 14.15 21.87 11.34
N TYR A 221 14.18 21.83 12.68
CA TYR A 221 13.00 21.54 13.54
C TYR A 221 12.16 20.33 13.08
N LYS A 222 12.81 19.29 12.56
CA LYS A 222 12.15 18.01 12.24
C LYS A 222 12.30 17.06 13.42
N GLY A 223 11.47 17.26 14.43
CA GLY A 223 11.29 16.31 15.52
C GLY A 223 10.54 15.06 15.09
N VAL A 224 10.40 14.15 16.03
CA VAL A 224 9.67 12.89 15.84
C VAL A 224 8.33 12.93 16.55
N ARG A 225 7.34 12.24 15.99
CA ARG A 225 6.10 11.95 16.70
C ARG A 225 6.29 10.68 17.52
N LEU A 226 6.02 10.76 18.82
CA LEU A 226 6.17 9.67 19.78
C LEU A 226 4.81 9.22 20.29
N TYR A 227 4.67 7.93 20.58
CA TYR A 227 3.44 7.30 21.05
C TYR A 227 3.77 6.44 22.28
N SER A 228 2.94 6.54 23.32
CA SER A 228 3.00 5.64 24.46
C SER A 228 2.41 4.26 24.14
N GLU A 229 2.49 3.33 25.08
CA GLU A 229 1.60 2.16 25.11
C GLU A 229 0.15 2.58 25.43
N ASN A 230 -0.78 1.60 25.42
CA ASN A 230 -2.15 1.84 25.86
C ASN A 230 -2.21 2.09 27.36
N ILE A 231 -2.53 3.33 27.74
CA ILE A 231 -2.59 3.79 29.13
C ILE A 231 -4.00 3.81 29.71
N LEU A 232 -5.03 3.34 28.99
CA LEU A 232 -6.43 3.41 29.43
C LEU A 232 -6.63 2.84 30.85
N SER A 233 -6.05 1.66 31.13
CA SER A 233 -6.14 1.00 32.45
C SER A 233 -5.36 1.70 33.56
N LYS A 234 -4.50 2.66 33.22
CA LYS A 234 -3.62 3.40 34.12
C LYS A 234 -4.16 4.80 34.44
N LEU A 235 -5.17 5.27 33.71
CA LEU A 235 -5.78 6.56 33.95
C LEU A 235 -6.62 6.55 35.23
N PRO A 236 -6.61 7.67 35.99
CA PRO A 236 -7.45 7.82 37.18
C PRO A 236 -8.94 7.70 36.81
N GLN A 237 -9.70 7.01 37.66
CA GLN A 237 -11.16 6.86 37.52
C GLN A 237 -11.92 8.00 38.21
N SER A 238 -11.34 9.19 38.14
CA SER A 238 -11.81 10.46 38.68
C SER A 238 -11.31 11.59 37.78
N LYS A 239 -11.83 12.80 37.98
CA LYS A 239 -11.32 14.00 37.32
C LYS A 239 -9.84 14.20 37.65
N ALA A 240 -9.05 14.54 36.64
CA ALA A 240 -7.64 14.81 36.77
C ALA A 240 -7.18 15.94 35.83
N ASP A 241 -6.26 16.75 36.33
CA ASP A 241 -5.55 17.77 35.59
C ASP A 241 -4.24 17.16 35.07
N PHE A 242 -4.01 17.23 33.77
CA PHE A 242 -2.84 16.63 33.13
C PHE A 242 -1.86 17.66 32.60
N ASN A 243 -0.59 17.46 32.96
CA ASN A 243 0.56 18.16 32.42
C ASN A 243 1.54 17.16 31.79
N VAL A 244 2.48 17.67 31.00
CA VAL A 244 3.60 16.88 30.48
C VAL A 244 4.82 17.18 31.31
N ALA A 245 5.41 16.14 31.90
CA ALA A 245 6.71 16.21 32.55
C ALA A 245 7.82 16.01 31.52
N LEU A 246 8.74 16.97 31.43
CA LEU A 246 9.96 16.93 30.65
C LEU A 246 11.09 16.48 31.59
N THR A 247 11.29 15.17 31.68
CA THR A 247 12.22 14.58 32.66
C THR A 247 13.68 14.70 32.25
N LYS A 248 13.94 15.06 30.99
CA LYS A 248 15.27 15.34 30.41
C LYS A 248 15.20 16.53 29.43
N PRO A 249 16.32 17.22 29.15
CA PRO A 249 16.32 18.44 28.35
C PRO A 249 15.84 18.22 26.91
N GLY A 250 14.75 18.89 26.54
CA GLY A 250 14.16 18.76 25.22
C GLY A 250 12.94 19.65 25.03
N GLN A 251 12.31 19.53 23.87
CA GLN A 251 11.13 20.30 23.49
C GLN A 251 10.18 19.49 22.62
N PHE A 252 8.95 19.96 22.51
CA PHE A 252 7.94 19.44 21.59
C PHE A 252 6.94 20.54 21.22
N ASP A 253 6.24 20.36 20.09
CA ASP A 253 5.26 21.34 19.60
C ASP A 253 3.87 21.10 20.20
N HIS A 254 3.43 19.85 20.29
CA HIS A 254 2.11 19.52 20.82
C HIS A 254 2.15 18.21 21.62
N ALA A 255 1.28 18.10 22.62
CA ALA A 255 0.99 16.83 23.26
C ALA A 255 -0.51 16.58 23.35
N PHE A 256 -0.92 15.34 23.15
CA PHE A 256 -2.31 14.91 23.07
C PHE A 256 -2.54 13.61 23.83
N LEU A 257 -3.80 13.37 24.20
CA LEU A 257 -4.35 12.03 24.40
C LEU A 257 -5.18 11.69 23.17
N PHE A 258 -4.84 10.59 22.51
CA PHE A 258 -5.65 10.01 21.44
C PHE A 258 -6.49 8.89 22.05
N LEU A 259 -7.81 9.06 21.99
CA LEU A 259 -8.79 8.09 22.50
C LEU A 259 -9.38 7.37 21.29
N TYR A 260 -9.39 6.05 21.36
CA TYR A 260 -9.71 5.15 20.26
C TYR A 260 -10.89 4.23 20.63
N ASP A 261 -11.94 4.28 19.83
CA ASP A 261 -13.13 3.41 19.85
C ASP A 261 -12.96 2.32 18.78
N VAL A 262 -12.89 1.05 19.17
CA VAL A 262 -12.83 -0.10 18.26
C VAL A 262 -14.25 -0.64 18.10
N LYS A 263 -14.96 -0.14 17.08
CA LYS A 263 -16.23 -0.74 16.65
C LYS A 263 -16.04 -1.81 15.59
#